data_AF-A0A7J9I722-F1
#
_entry.id   AF-A0A7J9I722-F1
#
_cell.length_a   1.000
_cell.length_b   1.000
_cell.length_c   1.000
_cell.angle_alpha   90.00
_cell.angle_beta   90.00
_cell.angle_gamma   90.00
#
_symmetry.space_group_name_H-M   'P 1'
#
loop_
_entity.id
_entity.type
_entity.pdbx_description
1 polymer ?
#
loop_
_entity_poly.entity_id
_entity_poly.type
_entity_poly.pdbx_seq_one_letter_code
_entity_poly.pdbx_strand_id
1 'polypeptide(L)' 'MLLGENIRIVSLKLNRSIAFKKVIQESAQKLYMILYEVERLTEDECYRALSKIPDHPTQMLIFFSLPSSVQME' A
#
# COMPACT_ATOMS: atom_id res chain seq x y z
N MET A 1 4.13 35.00 -14.14
CA MET A 1 3.79 34.40 -12.82
C MET A 1 3.96 32.87 -12.92
N LEU A 2 5.20 32.37 -12.90
CA LEU A 2 5.51 30.95 -13.14
C LEU A 2 5.54 30.10 -11.86
N LEU A 3 5.88 30.72 -10.72
CA LEU A 3 6.02 30.03 -9.45
C LEU A 3 4.68 29.47 -8.94
N GLY A 4 3.59 30.24 -9.04
CA GLY A 4 2.26 29.80 -8.60
C GLY A 4 1.74 28.58 -9.37
N GLU A 5 1.96 28.54 -10.69
CA GLU A 5 1.55 27.40 -11.53
C GLU A 5 2.40 26.16 -11.23
N ASN A 6 3.72 26.31 -11.06
CA ASN A 6 4.60 25.21 -10.68
C ASN A 6 4.21 24.60 -9.32
N ILE A 7 3.89 25.43 -8.33
CA ILE A 7 3.40 24.97 -7.02
C ILE A 7 2.09 24.19 -7.18
N ARG A 8 1.15 24.70 -7.97
CA ARG A 8 -0.13 24.02 -8.24
C ARG A 8 0.07 22.65 -8.89
N ILE A 9 0.96 22.54 -9.88
CA ILE A 9 1.28 21.27 -10.55
C ILE A 9 1.88 20.25 -9.57
N VAL A 10 2.83 20.67 -8.72
CA VAL A 10 3.44 19.80 -7.71
C VAL A 10 2.38 19.30 -6.71
N SER A 11 1.51 20.19 -6.21
CA SER A 11 0.42 19.82 -5.30
C SER A 11 -0.54 18.81 -5.92
N LEU A 12 -0.91 18.98 -7.20
CA LEU A 12 -1.78 18.01 -7.89
C LEU A 12 -1.10 16.64 -8.05
N LYS A 13 0.19 16.61 -8.39
CA LYS A 13 0.96 15.37 -8.48
C LYS A 13 1.05 14.66 -7.12
N LEU A 14 1.32 15.40 -6.04
CA LEU A 14 1.36 14.86 -4.69
C LEU A 14 0.00 14.31 -4.27
N ASN A 15 -1.08 15.06 -4.45
CA ASN A 15 -2.43 14.60 -4.13
C ASN A 15 -2.81 13.33 -4.90
N ARG A 16 -2.45 13.26 -6.19
CA ARG A 16 -2.67 12.04 -7.00
C ARG A 16 -1.85 10.86 -6.46
N SER A 17 -0.58 11.08 -6.11
CA SER A 17 0.29 10.05 -5.53
C SER A 17 -0.24 9.55 -4.18
N ILE A 18 -0.75 10.45 -3.33
CA ILE A 18 -1.33 10.11 -2.02
C ILE A 18 -2.62 9.31 -2.21
N ALA A 19 -3.51 9.75 -3.10
CA ALA A 19 -4.74 9.04 -3.41
C ALA A 19 -4.45 7.63 -3.93
N PHE A 20 -3.49 7.50 -4.85
CA PHE A 20 -3.04 6.21 -5.36
C PHE A 20 -2.48 5.30 -4.25
N LYS A 21 -1.64 5.85 -3.37
CA LYS A 21 -1.12 5.15 -2.19
C LYS A 21 -2.26 4.60 -1.30
N LYS A 22 -3.30 5.41 -1.05
CA LYS A 22 -4.43 5.00 -0.22
C LYS A 22 -5.22 3.84 -0.84
N VAL A 23 -5.46 3.88 -2.15
CA VAL A 23 -6.17 2.81 -2.88
C VAL A 23 -5.39 1.49 -2.84
N ILE A 24 -4.06 1.54 -2.97
CA ILE A 24 -3.21 0.35 -2.84
C ILE A 24 -3.32 -0.23 -1.43
N GLN A 25 -3.21 0.61 -0.40
CA GLN A 25 -3.33 0.20 0.99
C GLN A 25 -4.69 -0.48 1.28
N GLU A 26 -5.79 0.12 0.85
CA GLU A 26 -7.13 -0.45 1.04
C GLU A 26 -7.28 -1.81 0.31
N SER A 27 -6.69 -1.93 -0.87
CA SER A 27 -6.70 -3.18 -1.65
C SER A 27 -5.86 -4.26 -0.97
N ALA A 28 -4.68 -3.90 -0.44
CA ALA A 28 -3.80 -4.80 0.31
C ALA A 28 -4.48 -5.34 1.57
N GLN A 29 -5.17 -4.49 2.32
CA GLN A 29 -5.90 -4.88 3.53
C GLN A 29 -7.07 -5.83 3.21
N LYS A 30 -7.84 -5.55 2.15
CA LYS A 30 -8.88 -6.46 1.68
C LYS A 30 -8.33 -7.82 1.29
N LEU A 31 -7.20 -7.84 0.57
CA LEU A 31 -6.56 -9.07 0.16
C LEU A 31 -6.02 -9.87 1.36
N TYR A 32 -5.38 -9.19 2.32
CA TYR A 32 -4.97 -9.80 3.58
C TYR A 32 -6.14 -10.46 4.30
N MET A 33 -7.27 -9.75 4.43
CA MET A 33 -8.48 -10.28 5.07
C MET A 33 -9.01 -11.52 4.36
N ILE A 34 -9.04 -11.53 3.02
CA ILE A 34 -9.47 -12.70 2.24
C ILE A 34 -8.53 -13.88 2.49
N LEU A 35 -7.21 -13.67 2.42
CA LEU A 35 -6.22 -14.72 2.64
C LEU A 35 -6.30 -15.31 4.06
N TYR A 36 -6.49 -14.45 5.07
CA TYR A 36 -6.53 -14.88 6.46
C TYR A 36 -7.87 -15.50 6.86
N GLU A 37 -8.99 -14.87 6.51
CA GLU A 37 -10.32 -15.28 6.99
C GLU A 37 -10.99 -16.32 6.09
N VAL A 38 -10.80 -16.22 4.78
CA VAL A 38 -11.44 -17.10 3.79
C VAL A 38 -10.56 -18.30 3.51
N GLU A 39 -9.31 -18.06 3.10
CA GLU A 39 -8.36 -19.12 2.77
C GLU A 39 -7.70 -19.76 4.01
N ARG A 40 -7.94 -19.19 5.21
CA ARG A 40 -7.41 -19.68 6.49
C ARG A 40 -5.89 -19.82 6.51
N LEU A 41 -5.20 -19.00 5.72
CA LEU A 41 -3.75 -18.95 5.73
C LEU A 41 -3.26 -18.45 7.09
N THR A 42 -2.12 -18.98 7.51
CA THR A 42 -1.39 -18.43 8.64
C THR A 42 -0.85 -17.05 8.29
N GLU A 43 -0.48 -16.26 9.31
CA GLU A 43 0.06 -14.92 9.10
C GLU A 43 1.29 -14.94 8.16
N ASP A 44 2.24 -15.86 8.38
CA ASP A 44 3.44 -16.01 7.54
C ASP A 44 3.09 -16.32 6.08
N GLU A 45 2.10 -17.17 5.85
CA GLU A 45 1.64 -17.50 4.50
C GLU A 45 0.96 -16.32 3.81
N CYS A 46 0.14 -15.55 4.54
CA CYS A 46 -0.41 -14.29 4.05
C CYS A 46 0.71 -13.33 3.65
N TYR A 47 1.75 -13.18 4.47
CA TYR A 47 2.88 -12.30 4.15
C TYR A 47 3.66 -12.75 2.93
N ARG A 48 3.97 -14.05 2.83
CA ARG A 48 4.63 -14.63 1.65
C ARG A 48 3.78 -14.50 0.39
N ALA A 49 2.46 -14.56 0.50
CA ALA A 49 1.56 -14.37 -0.64
C ALA A 49 1.53 -12.90 -1.10
N LEU A 50 1.42 -11.97 -0.15
CA LEU A 50 1.41 -10.53 -0.43
C LEU A 50 2.77 -10.02 -0.94
N SER A 51 3.89 -10.57 -0.45
CA SER A 51 5.24 -10.21 -0.88
C SER A 51 5.55 -10.62 -2.32
N LYS A 52 4.82 -11.60 -2.87
CA LYS A 52 4.95 -12.05 -4.26
C LYS A 52 4.28 -11.10 -5.26
N ILE A 53 3.49 -10.12 -4.81
CA ILE A 53 2.91 -9.11 -5.69
C ILE A 53 4.07 -8.23 -6.20
N PRO A 54 4.41 -8.31 -7.50
CA PRO A 54 5.58 -7.64 -8.04
C PRO A 54 5.22 -6.19 -8.33
N ASP A 55 5.58 -5.29 -7.41
CA ASP A 55 5.88 -3.90 -7.73
C ASP A 55 6.59 -3.24 -6.55
N HIS A 56 7.79 -2.70 -6.79
CA HIS A 56 8.66 -2.14 -5.75
C HIS A 56 8.04 -1.02 -4.88
N PRO A 57 7.17 -0.12 -5.39
CA PRO A 57 6.43 0.78 -4.51
C PRO A 57 5.24 0.10 -3.82
N THR A 58 4.61 -0.90 -4.45
CA THR A 58 3.46 -1.64 -3.90
C THR A 58 3.87 -2.55 -2.74
N GLN A 59 5.06 -3.16 -2.78
CA GLN A 59 5.61 -3.97 -1.68
C GLN A 59 5.86 -3.13 -0.42
N MET A 60 6.44 -1.93 -0.57
CA MET A 60 6.61 -1.00 0.55
C MET A 60 5.26 -0.52 1.08
N LEU A 61 4.29 -0.26 0.20
CA LEU A 61 2.96 0.19 0.59
C LEU A 61 2.14 -0.88 1.29
N ILE A 62 2.21 -2.13 0.83
CA ILE A 62 1.66 -3.30 1.52
C ILE A 62 2.30 -3.38 2.91
N PHE A 63 3.63 -3.33 3.01
CA PHE A 63 4.34 -3.38 4.28
C PHE A 63 3.87 -2.29 5.28
N PHE A 64 3.74 -1.04 4.84
CA PHE A 64 3.23 0.06 5.67
C PHE A 64 1.71 0.01 5.95
N SER A 65 0.95 -0.82 5.25
CA SER A 65 -0.50 -0.97 5.44
C SER A 65 -0.88 -2.18 6.29
N LEU A 66 0.09 -3.03 6.64
CA LEU A 66 -0.03 -4.08 7.63
C LEU A 66 -0.14 -3.52 9.05
N PRO A 67 -0.72 -4.26 10.01
CA PRO A 67 -0.73 -3.89 11.41
C PRO A 67 0.69 -3.57 11.91
N SER A 68 0.82 -2.55 12.77
CA SER A 68 2.11 -2.10 13.32
C SER A 68 2.92 -3.24 13.96
N SER A 69 2.26 -4.27 14.49
CA SER A 69 2.90 -5.44 15.10
C SER A 69 3.78 -6.25 14.14
N VAL A 70 3.63 -6.04 12.84
CA VAL A 70 4.24 -6.87 11.79
C VAL A 70 5.18 -6.05 10.90
N GLN A 71 5.27 -4.73 11.16
CA GLN A 71 6.19 -3.83 10.48
C GLN A 71 7.61 -3.88 11.07
N MET A 72 7.80 -4.54 12.22
CA MET A 72 9.07 -4.65 12.94
C MET A 72 9.29 -6.10 13.39
N GLU A 73 9.98 -6.89 12.56
CA GLU A 73 10.83 -8.00 13.02
C GLU A 73 12.17 -7.92 12.27
#